data_AF-A0A554GYT5-F1
#
_entry.id   AF-A0A554GYT5-F1
#
_cell.length_a   1.000
_cell.length_b   1.000
_cell.length_c   1.000
_cell.angle_alpha   90.00
_cell.angle_beta   90.00
_cell.angle_gamma   90.00
#
_symmetry.space_group_name_H-M   'P 1'
#
loop_
_entity.id
_entity.type
_entity.pdbx_description
1 polymer ?
#
loop_
_entity_poly.entity_id
_entity_poly.type
_entity_poly.pdbx_seq_one_letter_code
_entity_poly.pdbx_strand_id
1 'polypeptide(L)'
;MRAGRLRHRISLQAMVRKQDPVTGEEQGESWQTVWDKVPAAVEPLSARDFIAAQASQSEATARIVIRYRAGVLPTMLILYRGDVYDIKGPALPDPDSGLDYLTILVAKGVNDG
;
A
#
# COMPACT_ATOMS: atom_id res chain seq x y z
N MET A 1 14.37 -11.59 7.30
CA MET A 1 13.29 -11.18 8.26
C MET A 1 13.05 -12.18 9.42
N ARG A 2 12.79 -11.72 10.66
CA ARG A 2 12.44 -12.57 11.83
C ARG A 2 11.01 -13.14 11.72
N ALA A 3 10.82 -14.39 12.16
CA ALA A 3 9.50 -15.01 12.26
C ALA A 3 8.58 -14.20 13.21
N GLY A 4 7.30 -14.03 12.84
CA GLY A 4 6.29 -13.35 13.67
C GLY A 4 6.11 -11.84 13.46
N ARG A 5 7.01 -11.17 12.74
CA ARG A 5 6.86 -9.72 12.46
C ARG A 5 5.67 -9.40 11.55
N LEU A 6 5.41 -10.25 10.55
CA LEU A 6 4.32 -10.10 9.58
C LEU A 6 2.98 -10.70 10.07
N ARG A 7 2.50 -10.17 11.21
CA ARG A 7 1.32 -10.69 11.91
C ARG A 7 -0.02 -10.21 11.36
N HIS A 8 -0.04 -9.20 10.50
CA HIS A 8 -1.25 -8.64 9.92
C HIS A 8 -1.54 -9.26 8.55
N ARG A 9 -2.77 -9.07 8.08
CA ARG A 9 -3.21 -9.46 6.73
C ARG A 9 -3.81 -8.24 6.07
N ILE A 10 -3.28 -7.90 4.91
CA ILE A 10 -3.72 -6.77 4.09
C ILE A 10 -4.13 -7.28 2.71
N SER A 11 -4.92 -6.49 2.00
CA SER A 11 -5.22 -6.75 0.59
C SER A 11 -4.77 -5.55 -0.23
N LEU A 12 -4.21 -5.81 -1.41
CA LEU A 12 -3.77 -4.77 -2.34
C LEU A 12 -4.77 -4.71 -3.49
N GLN A 13 -5.19 -3.50 -3.83
CA GLN A 13 -6.07 -3.23 -4.95
C GLN A 13 -5.36 -2.38 -5.99
N ALA A 14 -5.56 -2.72 -7.26
CA ALA A 14 -5.13 -1.92 -8.39
C ALA A 14 -6.35 -1.34 -9.09
N MET A 15 -6.21 -0.14 -9.62
CA MET A 15 -7.24 0.48 -10.44
C MET A 15 -7.22 -0.19 -11.82
N VAL A 16 -8.38 -0.67 -12.25
CA VAL A 16 -8.56 -1.33 -13.55
C VAL A 16 -9.60 -0.55 -14.32
N ARG A 17 -9.26 -0.17 -15.55
CA ARG A 17 -10.22 0.40 -16.48
C ARG A 17 -11.10 -0.71 -17.02
N LYS A 18 -12.41 -0.55 -16.90
CA LYS A 18 -13.37 -1.42 -17.56
C LYS A 18 -13.69 -0.85 -18.92
N GLN A 19 -13.59 -1.68 -19.93
CA GLN A 19 -14.04 -1.38 -21.28
C GLN A 19 -15.17 -2.34 -21.63
N ASP A 20 -16.19 -1.82 -22.30
CA ASP A 20 -17.26 -2.66 -22.85
C ASP A 20 -16.66 -3.62 -23.90
N PRO A 21 -16.84 -4.94 -23.76
CA PRO A 21 -16.24 -5.91 -24.66
C PRO A 21 -16.87 -5.91 -26.08
N VAL A 22 -18.03 -5.27 -26.26
CA VAL A 22 -18.75 -5.21 -27.53
C VAL A 22 -18.62 -3.84 -28.19
N THR A 23 -18.79 -2.76 -27.43
CA THR A 23 -18.75 -1.39 -27.98
C THR A 23 -17.38 -0.73 -27.89
N GLY A 24 -16.50 -1.22 -27.01
CA GLY A 24 -15.20 -0.60 -26.74
C GLY A 24 -15.29 0.70 -25.94
N GLU A 25 -16.46 1.06 -25.40
CA GLU A 25 -16.60 2.27 -24.58
C GLU A 25 -15.95 2.08 -23.19
N GLU A 26 -15.23 3.08 -22.69
CA GLU A 26 -14.70 3.07 -21.32
C GLU A 26 -15.88 3.18 -20.33
N GLN A 27 -16.15 2.11 -19.58
CA GLN A 27 -17.22 2.03 -18.59
C GLN A 27 -16.81 2.57 -17.21
N GLY A 28 -15.64 3.22 -17.12
CA GLY A 28 -15.08 3.79 -15.91
C GLY A 28 -14.00 2.93 -15.23
N GLU A 29 -13.59 3.39 -14.06
CA GLU A 29 -12.51 2.80 -13.26
C GLU A 29 -13.07 2.00 -12.09
N SER A 30 -12.51 0.82 -11.84
CA SER A 30 -12.89 -0.01 -10.70
C SER A 30 -11.66 -0.53 -9.99
N TRP A 31 -11.70 -0.55 -8.66
CA TRP A 31 -10.65 -1.16 -7.84
C TRP A 31 -10.82 -2.68 -7.82
N GLN A 32 -9.78 -3.40 -8.24
CA GLN A 32 -9.75 -4.85 -8.18
C GLN A 32 -8.67 -5.31 -7.22
N THR A 33 -9.01 -6.25 -6.34
CA THR A 33 -8.04 -6.88 -5.46
C THR A 33 -7.09 -7.75 -6.27
N VAL A 34 -5.83 -7.32 -6.37
CA VAL A 34 -4.76 -8.04 -7.07
C VAL A 34 -4.12 -9.08 -6.17
N TRP A 35 -4.01 -8.79 -4.87
CA TRP A 35 -3.47 -9.70 -3.88
C TRP A 35 -4.28 -9.63 -2.60
N ASP A 36 -4.75 -10.78 -2.15
CA ASP A 36 -5.52 -10.89 -0.91
C ASP A 36 -4.70 -11.53 0.22
N LYS A 37 -5.01 -11.17 1.47
CA LYS A 37 -4.42 -11.74 2.70
C LYS A 37 -2.89 -11.77 2.71
N VAL A 38 -2.24 -10.73 2.19
CA VAL A 38 -0.78 -10.60 2.19
C VAL A 38 -0.29 -10.44 3.64
N PRO A 39 0.66 -11.27 4.12
CA PRO A 39 1.28 -11.08 5.42
C PRO A 39 2.04 -9.76 5.50
N ALA A 40 1.70 -8.93 6.49
CA ALA A 40 2.29 -7.61 6.64
C ALA A 40 2.59 -7.24 8.10
N ALA A 41 3.51 -6.31 8.31
CA ALA A 41 3.62 -5.52 9.53
C ALA A 41 3.05 -4.13 9.24
N VAL A 42 2.06 -3.70 10.01
CA VAL A 42 1.43 -2.38 9.88
C VAL A 42 1.82 -1.61 11.13
N GLU A 43 2.58 -0.54 10.95
CA GLU A 43 3.23 0.23 12.01
C GLU A 43 2.92 1.72 11.79
N PRO A 44 2.10 2.37 12.63
CA PRO A 44 1.94 3.82 12.59
C PRO A 44 3.31 4.51 12.75
N LEU A 45 3.49 5.65 12.10
CA LEU A 45 4.71 6.43 12.29
C LEU A 45 4.81 6.91 13.74
N SER A 46 6.03 6.94 14.27
CA SER A 46 6.28 7.58 15.56
C SER A 46 6.04 9.09 15.44
N ALA A 47 5.84 9.78 16.57
CA ALA A 47 5.67 11.23 16.56
C ALA A 47 6.85 11.95 15.88
N ARG A 48 8.08 11.44 16.08
CA ARG A 48 9.29 11.96 15.43
C ARG A 48 9.24 11.76 13.92
N ASP A 49 8.88 10.57 13.46
CA ASP A 49 8.81 10.26 12.02
C ASP A 49 7.68 11.02 11.34
N PHE A 50 6.56 11.21 12.03
CA PHE A 50 5.44 12.00 11.54
C PHE A 50 5.84 13.47 11.35
N ILE A 51 6.51 14.09 12.34
CA ILE A 51 7.04 15.47 12.21
C ILE A 51 8.02 15.57 11.05
N ALA A 52 8.92 14.59 10.89
CA ALA A 52 9.86 14.56 9.78
C ALA A 52 9.16 14.43 8.42
N ALA A 53 8.14 13.58 8.32
CA ALA A 53 7.31 13.44 7.12
C ALA A 53 6.61 14.77 6.77
N GLN A 54 5.99 15.42 7.75
CA GLN A 54 5.34 16.73 7.57
C GLN A 54 6.32 17.83 7.13
N ALA A 55 7.53 17.86 7.69
CA ALA A 55 8.57 18.79 7.26
C ALA A 55 8.98 18.59 5.79
N SER A 56 8.91 17.35 5.30
CA SER A 56 9.12 17.01 3.88
C SER A 56 7.87 17.13 3.00
N GLN A 57 6.77 17.70 3.51
CA GLN A 57 5.46 17.75 2.82
C GLN A 57 4.91 16.37 2.43
N SER A 58 5.26 15.33 3.20
CA SER A 58 4.73 13.98 3.05
C SER A 58 3.54 13.76 3.96
N GLU A 59 2.45 13.26 3.38
CA GLU A 59 1.22 12.91 4.10
C GLU A 59 1.28 11.51 4.74
N ALA A 60 2.43 10.83 4.70
CA ALA A 60 2.55 9.48 5.24
C ALA A 60 2.23 9.46 6.75
N THR A 61 1.34 8.56 7.15
CA THR A 61 0.90 8.37 8.55
C THR A 61 1.31 7.02 9.12
N ALA A 62 1.59 6.05 8.26
CA ALA A 62 2.04 4.72 8.68
C ALA A 62 3.05 4.12 7.70
N ARG A 63 3.73 3.08 8.18
CA ARG A 63 4.61 2.22 7.40
C ARG A 63 4.02 0.81 7.37
N ILE A 64 3.94 0.24 6.18
CA ILE A 64 3.54 -1.14 5.96
C ILE A 64 4.73 -1.91 5.38
N VAL A 65 5.11 -3.01 6.04
CA VAL A 65 6.21 -3.87 5.59
C VAL A 65 5.63 -5.21 5.14
N ILE A 66 6.02 -5.67 3.96
CA ILE A 66 5.66 -6.97 3.39
C ILE A 66 6.91 -7.71 2.92
N ARG A 67 6.81 -9.03 2.69
CA ARG A 67 7.84 -9.75 1.92
C ARG A 67 7.98 -9.13 0.53
N TYR A 68 9.18 -9.23 -0.04
CA TYR A 68 9.44 -8.75 -1.38
C TYR A 68 8.40 -9.27 -2.37
N ARG A 69 7.89 -8.36 -3.20
CA ARG A 69 6.93 -8.66 -4.24
C ARG A 69 7.10 -7.68 -5.39
N ALA A 70 7.40 -8.20 -6.57
CA ALA A 70 7.44 -7.38 -7.77
C ALA A 70 6.05 -6.82 -8.11
N GLY A 71 6.01 -5.60 -8.68
CA GLY A 71 4.78 -4.99 -9.18
C GLY A 71 3.93 -4.24 -8.16
N VAL A 72 4.44 -3.96 -6.96
CA VAL A 72 3.79 -3.02 -6.04
C VAL A 72 3.98 -1.60 -6.56
N LEU A 73 2.88 -0.94 -6.96
CA LEU A 73 2.89 0.39 -7.55
C LEU A 73 2.33 1.44 -6.59
N PRO A 74 2.79 2.70 -6.63
CA PRO A 74 2.24 3.79 -5.80
C PRO A 74 0.77 4.12 -6.08
N THR A 75 0.25 3.72 -7.25
CA THR A 75 -1.15 3.92 -7.66
C THR A 75 -2.11 2.88 -7.06
N MET A 76 -1.59 1.90 -6.31
CA MET A 76 -2.41 0.88 -5.66
C MET A 76 -2.93 1.36 -4.29
N LEU A 77 -4.02 0.74 -3.85
CA LEU A 77 -4.57 0.91 -2.51
C LEU A 77 -4.28 -0.31 -1.65
N ILE A 78 -4.09 -0.08 -0.35
CA ILE A 78 -3.96 -1.14 0.65
C ILE A 78 -5.19 -1.12 1.55
N LEU A 79 -5.85 -2.26 1.68
CA LEU A 79 -6.96 -2.47 2.61
C LEU A 79 -6.47 -3.16 3.86
N TYR A 80 -6.81 -2.59 5.03
CA TYR A 80 -6.47 -3.17 6.31
C TYR A 80 -7.49 -2.79 7.38
N ARG A 81 -8.10 -3.80 8.03
CA ARG A 81 -9.10 -3.62 9.11
C ARG A 81 -10.28 -2.69 8.77
N GLY A 82 -10.71 -2.70 7.51
CA GLY A 82 -11.81 -1.84 7.04
C GLY A 82 -11.38 -0.43 6.64
N ASP A 83 -10.11 -0.07 6.86
CA ASP A 83 -9.53 1.19 6.41
C ASP A 83 -8.83 1.03 5.06
N VAL A 84 -8.90 2.09 4.26
CA VAL A 84 -8.16 2.24 3.00
C VAL A 84 -6.90 3.06 3.25
N TYR A 85 -5.80 2.61 2.66
CA TYR A 85 -4.51 3.27 2.74
C TYR A 85 -3.98 3.56 1.34
N ASP A 86 -3.64 4.81 1.10
CA ASP A 86 -2.97 5.27 -0.11
C ASP A 86 -1.46 5.05 0.02
N ILE A 87 -0.83 4.54 -1.03
CA ILE A 87 0.62 4.37 -1.07
C ILE A 87 1.27 5.72 -1.39
N LYS A 88 2.17 6.17 -0.50
CA LYS A 88 2.90 7.43 -0.63
C LYS A 88 4.32 7.15 -1.12
N GLY A 89 4.51 7.27 -2.42
CA GLY A 89 5.81 7.06 -3.08
C GLY A 89 6.11 5.60 -3.42
N PRO A 90 7.31 5.30 -3.94
CA PRO A 90 7.69 3.95 -4.34
C PRO A 90 7.83 3.00 -3.14
N ALA A 91 7.49 1.73 -3.34
CA ALA A 91 7.79 0.69 -2.36
C ALA A 91 9.31 0.49 -2.28
N LEU A 92 9.89 0.72 -1.12
CA LEU A 92 11.34 0.72 -0.92
C LEU A 92 11.81 -0.70 -0.57
N PRO A 93 12.72 -1.30 -1.34
CA PRO A 93 13.28 -2.60 -1.02
C PRO A 93 14.19 -2.54 0.21
N ASP A 94 14.45 -3.69 0.84
CA ASP A 94 15.35 -3.76 1.98
C ASP A 94 16.76 -3.28 1.62
N PRO A 95 17.44 -2.56 2.53
CA PRO A 95 18.74 -1.96 2.23
C PRO A 95 19.88 -2.99 2.08
N ASP A 96 19.69 -4.22 2.55
CA ASP A 96 20.75 -5.23 2.59
C ASP A 96 20.84 -6.00 1.27
N SER A 97 19.74 -6.63 0.84
CA SER A 97 19.66 -7.50 -0.35
C SER A 97 18.77 -6.95 -1.46
N GLY A 98 17.79 -6.12 -1.07
CA GLY A 98 16.73 -5.62 -1.93
C GLY A 98 15.67 -6.66 -2.35
N LEU A 99 15.74 -7.89 -1.81
CA LEU A 99 14.92 -9.04 -2.22
C LEU A 99 14.17 -9.69 -1.05
N ASP A 100 14.33 -9.18 0.16
CA ASP A 100 13.82 -9.77 1.39
C ASP A 100 12.44 -9.19 1.73
N TYR A 101 12.33 -7.86 1.73
CA TYR A 101 11.11 -7.14 2.08
C TYR A 101 10.96 -5.81 1.35
N LEU A 102 9.72 -5.31 1.32
CA LEU A 102 9.39 -3.96 0.88
C LEU A 102 8.87 -3.16 2.07
N THR A 103 9.29 -1.91 2.16
CA THR A 103 8.78 -0.88 3.06
C THR A 103 7.93 0.09 2.26
N ILE A 104 6.67 0.21 2.63
CA ILE A 104 5.67 1.01 1.94
C ILE A 104 5.21 2.10 2.90
N LEU A 105 5.45 3.36 2.54
CA LEU A 105 4.86 4.49 3.27
C LEU A 105 3.43 4.67 2.80
N VAL A 106 2.52 4.87 3.74
CA VAL A 106 1.10 5.01 3.44
C VAL A 106 0.47 6.15 4.23
N ALA A 107 -0.57 6.73 3.67
CA ALA A 107 -1.51 7.57 4.40
C ALA A 107 -2.84 6.84 4.52
N LYS A 108 -3.51 6.98 5.65
CA LYS A 108 -4.88 6.49 5.78
C LYS A 108 -5.78 7.41 4.96
N GLY A 109 -6.44 6.87 3.94
CA GLY A 109 -7.42 7.59 3.15
C GLY A 109 -8.58 8.00 4.03
N VAL A 110 -9.06 9.24 3.87
CA VAL A 110 -10.34 9.63 4.45
C VAL A 110 -11.40 8.93 3.60
N ASN A 111 -12.14 7.98 4.20
CA ASN A 111 -13.40 7.56 3.60
C ASN A 111 -14.31 8.80 3.68
N ASP A 112 -14.37 9.56 2.59
CA ASP A 112 -15.46 10.50 2.37
C ASP A 112 -16.74 9.65 2.33
N GLY A 113 -17.44 9.63 3.46
CA GLY A 113 -18.76 9.03 3.59
C GLY A 113 -19.81 9.82 2.84
#